data_AF-A0A7C4ZRJ9-F1
#
_entry.id   AF-A0A7C4ZRJ9-F1
#
_cell.length_a   1.000
_cell.length_b   1.000
_cell.length_c   1.000
_cell.angle_alpha   90.00
_cell.angle_beta   90.00
_cell.angle_gamma   90.00
#
_symmetry.space_group_name_H-M   'P 1'
#
loop_
_entity.id
_entity.type
_entity.pdbx_description
1 polymer ?
#
loop_
_entity_poly.entity_id
_entity_poly.type
_entity_poly.pdbx_seq_one_letter_code
_entity_poly.pdbx_strand_id
1 'polypeptide(L)'
;MRNLILILLVATLTLAMPLCTRVASAEVRGDINGDGKVTILDVTLAASQYMLEPSDPGYNSTIVGKADLAEPQNGIIDILDLVTIISCYT
;
A
#
# COMPACT_ATOMS: atom_id res chain seq x y z
N MET A 1 34.40 33.88 2.01
CA MET A 1 33.77 33.49 0.72
C MET A 1 33.73 31.96 0.49
N ARG A 2 34.80 31.21 0.80
CA ARG A 2 34.85 29.73 0.62
C ARG A 2 33.77 28.95 1.39
N ASN A 3 33.47 29.36 2.63
CA ASN A 3 32.48 28.66 3.47
C ASN A 3 31.03 28.93 3.03
N LEU A 4 30.77 30.09 2.41
CA LEU A 4 29.42 30.47 1.94
C LEU A 4 29.00 29.64 0.72
N ILE A 5 29.95 29.35 -0.18
CA ILE A 5 29.74 28.50 -1.36
C ILE A 5 29.49 27.04 -0.95
N LEU A 6 30.22 26.55 0.06
CA LEU A 6 30.06 25.17 0.55
C LEU A 6 28.70 24.95 1.22
N ILE A 7 28.21 25.93 1.99
CA ILE A 7 26.88 25.86 2.63
C ILE A 7 25.77 25.91 1.59
N LEU A 8 25.90 26.75 0.55
CA LEU A 8 24.92 26.85 -0.54
C LEU A 8 24.84 25.54 -1.36
N LEU A 9 25.98 24.88 -1.60
CA LEU A 9 26.05 23.60 -2.30
C LEU A 9 25.44 22.44 -1.48
N VAL A 10 25.68 22.41 -0.17
CA VAL A 10 25.11 21.39 0.72
C VAL A 10 23.60 21.58 0.86
N ALA A 11 23.12 22.83 0.97
CA ALA A 11 21.70 23.14 1.09
C ALA A 11 20.90 22.75 -0.17
N THR A 12 21.44 22.97 -1.38
CA THR A 12 20.77 22.54 -2.61
C THR A 12 20.77 21.02 -2.78
N LEU A 13 21.80 20.32 -2.29
CA LEU A 13 21.88 18.87 -2.33
C LEU A 13 20.86 18.19 -1.38
N THR A 14 20.65 18.73 -0.18
CA THR A 14 19.63 18.22 0.75
C THR A 14 18.19 18.58 0.35
N LEU A 15 17.97 19.70 -0.34
CA LEU A 15 16.65 20.09 -0.88
C LEU A 15 16.23 19.30 -2.14
N ALA A 16 17.18 18.69 -2.85
CA ALA A 16 16.90 17.86 -4.04
C ALA A 16 16.61 16.38 -3.73
N MET A 17 17.05 15.88 -2.56
CA MET A 17 16.87 14.48 -2.16
C MET A 17 15.42 14.02 -1.89
N PRO A 18 14.44 14.85 -1.49
CA PRO A 18 13.09 14.35 -1.20
C PRO A 18 12.17 14.24 -2.44
N LEU A 19 12.58 14.68 -3.63
CA LEU A 19 11.74 14.55 -4.84
C LEU A 19 11.94 13.24 -5.61
N CYS A 20 13.03 12.50 -5.38
CA CYS A 20 13.46 11.40 -6.24
C CYS A 20 13.00 9.99 -5.80
N THR A 21 12.06 9.86 -4.85
CA THR A 21 11.64 8.53 -4.35
C THR A 21 10.16 8.22 -4.46
N ARG A 22 9.39 9.03 -5.19
CA ARG A 22 8.01 8.68 -5.54
C ARG A 22 7.86 8.54 -7.06
N VAL A 23 8.58 7.58 -7.63
CA VAL A 23 8.01 6.90 -8.79
C VAL A 23 6.75 6.23 -8.25
N ALA A 24 5.58 6.72 -8.62
CA ALA A 24 4.34 6.03 -8.33
C ALA A 24 4.45 4.65 -9.02
N SER A 25 4.84 3.63 -8.26
CA SER A 25 4.77 2.25 -8.72
C SER A 25 3.33 2.04 -9.15
N ALA A 26 3.12 1.55 -10.37
CA ALA A 26 1.79 1.19 -10.82
C ALA A 26 1.16 0.29 -9.75
N GLU A 27 -0.03 0.65 -9.27
CA GLU A 27 -0.71 -0.09 -8.21
C GLU A 27 -0.97 -1.50 -8.72
N VAL A 28 -0.28 -2.48 -8.12
CA VAL A 28 -0.46 -3.89 -8.47
C VAL A 28 -1.74 -4.35 -7.78
N ARG A 29 -2.74 -4.75 -8.55
CA ARG A 29 -3.99 -5.26 -7.99
C ARG A 29 -3.68 -6.47 -7.09
N GLY A 30 -4.10 -6.40 -5.83
CA GLY A 30 -3.81 -7.43 -4.82
C GLY A 30 -2.54 -7.19 -3.98
N ASP A 31 -1.73 -6.17 -4.29
CA ASP A 31 -0.60 -5.75 -3.45
C ASP A 31 -1.11 -4.86 -2.29
N ILE A 32 -1.43 -5.50 -1.18
CA ILE A 32 -2.07 -4.86 -0.03
C ILE A 32 -1.03 -4.10 0.80
N ASN A 33 0.17 -4.69 0.93
CA ASN A 33 1.25 -4.11 1.73
C ASN A 33 2.06 -3.01 1.00
N GLY A 34 1.94 -2.92 -0.33
CA GLY A 34 2.58 -1.91 -1.18
C GLY A 34 4.04 -2.19 -1.53
N ASP A 35 4.50 -3.44 -1.51
CA ASP A 35 5.88 -3.82 -1.79
C ASP A 35 6.17 -4.12 -3.27
N GLY A 36 5.14 -4.02 -4.11
CA GLY A 36 5.21 -4.25 -5.56
C GLY A 36 5.06 -5.72 -5.97
N LYS A 37 4.73 -6.62 -5.05
CA LYS A 37 4.44 -8.04 -5.32
C LYS A 37 3.12 -8.43 -4.69
N VAL A 38 2.59 -9.57 -5.11
CA VAL A 38 1.41 -10.19 -4.49
C VAL A 38 1.81 -11.55 -3.97
N THR A 39 1.82 -11.67 -2.65
CA THR A 39 2.30 -12.87 -1.95
C THR A 39 1.31 -13.31 -0.87
N ILE A 40 1.70 -14.33 -0.09
CA ILE A 40 0.94 -14.76 1.08
C ILE A 40 0.79 -13.67 2.15
N LEU A 41 1.69 -12.68 2.19
CA LEU A 41 1.59 -11.57 3.14
C LEU A 41 0.36 -10.70 2.86
N ASP A 42 0.03 -10.47 1.59
CA ASP A 42 -1.13 -9.70 1.16
C ASP A 42 -2.44 -10.40 1.51
N VAL A 43 -2.49 -11.71 1.29
CA VAL A 43 -3.62 -12.55 1.70
C VAL A 43 -3.78 -12.57 3.20
N THR A 44 -2.68 -12.65 3.95
CA THR A 44 -2.73 -12.65 5.43
C THR A 44 -3.22 -11.32 5.97
N LEU A 45 -2.81 -10.20 5.36
CA LEU A 45 -3.30 -8.87 5.72
C LEU A 45 -4.79 -8.72 5.42
N ALA A 46 -5.25 -9.13 4.23
CA ALA A 46 -6.67 -9.12 3.89
C ALA A 46 -7.49 -10.02 4.82
N ALA A 47 -7.02 -11.24 5.10
CA ALA A 47 -7.68 -12.20 5.99
C ALA A 47 -7.78 -11.69 7.44
N SER A 48 -6.91 -10.77 7.87
CA SER A 48 -7.04 -10.12 9.19
C SER A 48 -8.31 -9.27 9.34
N GLN A 49 -8.96 -8.95 8.22
CA GLN A 49 -10.17 -8.14 8.14
C GLN A 49 -11.39 -8.96 7.65
N TYR A 50 -11.26 -10.29 7.59
CA TYR A 50 -12.28 -11.18 7.05
C TYR A 50 -13.60 -11.05 7.83
N MET A 51 -14.68 -10.76 7.11
CA MET A 51 -16.05 -10.59 7.65
C MET A 51 -16.22 -9.50 8.72
N LEU A 52 -15.27 -8.56 8.85
CA LEU A 52 -15.47 -7.40 9.72
C LEU A 52 -16.34 -6.36 9.04
N GLU A 53 -17.28 -5.80 9.80
CA GLU A 53 -18.08 -4.65 9.40
C GLU A 53 -17.42 -3.33 9.87
N PRO A 54 -17.72 -2.18 9.26
CA PRO A 54 -17.15 -0.88 9.66
C PRO A 54 -17.36 -0.49 11.14
N SER A 55 -18.38 -1.05 11.79
CA SER A 55 -18.66 -0.85 13.22
C SER A 55 -17.83 -1.72 14.15
N ASP A 56 -17.19 -2.77 13.64
CA ASP A 56 -16.50 -3.74 14.48
C ASP A 56 -15.16 -3.19 15.01
N PRO A 57 -14.82 -3.47 16.28
CA PRO A 57 -13.51 -3.14 16.81
C PRO A 57 -12.40 -3.81 15.99
N GLY A 58 -11.43 -3.02 15.53
CA GLY A 58 -10.29 -3.54 14.75
C GLY A 58 -10.50 -3.50 13.23
N TYR A 59 -11.67 -3.07 12.74
CA TYR A 59 -11.88 -2.77 11.34
C TYR A 59 -10.89 -1.69 10.87
N ASN A 60 -10.19 -1.97 9.77
CA ASN A 60 -9.21 -1.09 9.16
C ASN A 60 -9.57 -0.81 7.71
N SER A 61 -10.17 0.36 7.48
CA SER A 61 -10.59 0.83 6.14
C SER A 61 -9.45 0.95 5.13
N THR A 62 -8.19 1.10 5.59
CA THR A 62 -7.03 1.17 4.69
C THR A 62 -6.70 -0.19 4.09
N ILE A 63 -6.86 -1.27 4.87
CA ILE A 63 -6.67 -2.63 4.36
C ILE A 63 -7.87 -3.00 3.48
N VAL A 64 -9.10 -2.77 3.98
CA VAL A 64 -10.34 -3.10 3.25
C VAL A 64 -10.41 -2.39 1.90
N GLY A 65 -10.10 -1.10 1.85
CA GLY A 65 -10.13 -0.34 0.59
C GLY A 65 -9.16 -0.84 -0.49
N LYS A 66 -8.16 -1.66 -0.12
CA LYS A 66 -7.25 -2.31 -1.06
C LYS A 66 -7.60 -3.77 -1.36
N ALA A 67 -8.29 -4.44 -0.44
CA ALA A 67 -8.49 -5.89 -0.46
C ALA A 67 -9.92 -6.32 -0.83
N ASP A 68 -10.91 -5.42 -0.72
CA ASP A 68 -12.28 -5.61 -1.20
C ASP A 68 -12.32 -5.47 -2.73
N LEU A 69 -11.97 -6.55 -3.43
CA LEU A 69 -11.63 -6.57 -4.85
C LEU A 69 -12.68 -7.31 -5.68
N ALA A 70 -13.41 -8.25 -5.09
CA ALA A 70 -14.47 -9.00 -5.73
C ALA A 70 -15.82 -8.26 -5.61
N GLU A 71 -16.71 -8.45 -6.59
CA GLU A 71 -18.09 -8.00 -6.44
C GLU A 71 -18.71 -8.65 -5.20
N PRO A 72 -19.43 -7.90 -4.33
CA PRO A 72 -20.06 -6.60 -4.59
C PRO A 72 -19.30 -5.34 -4.15
N GLN A 73 -18.03 -5.44 -3.73
CA GLN A 73 -17.25 -4.34 -3.13
C GLN A 73 -18.01 -3.54 -2.06
N ASN A 74 -18.50 -4.24 -1.04
CA ASN A 74 -19.39 -3.69 -0.02
C ASN A 74 -18.67 -3.24 1.27
N GLY A 75 -17.34 -3.19 1.27
CA GLY A 75 -16.53 -2.88 2.44
C GLY A 75 -16.39 -4.04 3.42
N ILE A 76 -16.70 -5.27 3.01
CA ILE A 76 -16.54 -6.49 3.80
C ILE A 76 -15.68 -7.44 2.99
N ILE A 77 -14.52 -7.83 3.54
CA ILE A 77 -13.67 -8.83 2.89
C ILE A 77 -14.26 -10.21 3.11
N ASP A 78 -14.57 -10.89 2.01
CA ASP A 78 -15.03 -12.27 2.00
C ASP A 78 -14.08 -13.23 1.29
N ILE A 79 -14.53 -14.47 1.06
CA ILE A 79 -13.70 -15.51 0.45
C ILE A 79 -13.38 -15.20 -1.01
N LEU A 80 -14.27 -14.51 -1.74
CA LEU A 80 -14.07 -14.13 -3.13
C LEU A 80 -12.97 -13.08 -3.25
N ASP A 81 -12.86 -12.18 -2.28
CA ASP A 81 -11.74 -11.23 -2.19
C ASP A 81 -10.41 -11.94 -2.00
N LEU A 82 -10.32 -12.86 -1.03
CA LEU A 82 -9.10 -13.62 -0.78
C LEU A 82 -8.69 -14.45 -2.01
N VAL A 83 -9.65 -15.10 -2.67
CA VAL A 83 -9.41 -15.83 -3.93
C VAL A 83 -8.94 -14.88 -5.03
N THR A 84 -9.51 -13.68 -5.11
CA THR A 84 -9.10 -12.65 -6.08
C THR A 84 -7.65 -12.21 -5.84
N ILE A 85 -7.23 -11.99 -4.59
CA ILE A 85 -5.84 -11.66 -4.26
C ILE A 85 -4.91 -12.82 -4.66
N ILE A 86 -5.28 -14.07 -4.33
CA ILE A 86 -4.48 -15.26 -4.68
C ILE A 86 -4.33 -15.40 -6.20
N SER A 87 -5.36 -15.05 -6.97
CA SER A 87 -5.31 -15.09 -8.44
C SER A 87 -4.27 -14.14 -9.04
N CYS A 88 -3.79 -13.16 -8.26
CA CYS A 88 -2.79 -12.17 -8.66
C CYS A 88 -1.37 -12.50 -8.20
N TYR A 89 -1.10 -13.68 -7.62
CA TYR A 89 0.22 -14.06 -7.08
C TYR A 89 1.36 -13.90 -8.09
N THR A 90 2.49 -13.36 -7.63
CA THR A 90 3.69 -13.07 -8.43
C THR A 90 5.00 -13.44 -7.73
#